data_AF-A0A2H3ISK8-F1
#
_entry.id   AF-A0A2H3ISK8-F1
#
_cell.length_a   1.000
_cell.length_b   1.000
_cell.length_c   1.000
_cell.angle_alpha   90.00
_cell.angle_beta   90.00
_cell.angle_gamma   90.00
#
_symmetry.space_group_name_H-M   'P 1'
#
loop_
_entity.id
_entity.type
_entity.pdbx_description
1 polymer ?
#
loop_
_entity_poly.entity_id
_entity_poly.type
_entity_poly.pdbx_seq_one_letter_code
_entity_poly.pdbx_strand_id
1 'polypeptide(L)'
;MDPSPPVREGGGGGEPQYSLTRKPKTKTERNDYRPDMSSERPVIFGGVPDVLFLILSMGDASTIPVLCRLNKATYETIKSHEAFLCTSYLRLHDFNPPLDKILTMDPNTGHRAPFSFVNLQKFVFRRQTALMLASRVARSGWGAWWAIKGGAGEMDAEAEMFRQRVERGLYVMFHMSDIARDVERIKLRPHRVAGSIYRVLLLNWLPCVRFETTGNSRNWWFPRHMSHIYVVLLRMTQQREIGKRRWRFRQMLDLERRVDFHIALQMLRQFLETIIFAHCPDDDASISSLGCEDVDITNWFLLRQGAHSLEEIFLELPDRDCCSIEDRARKQQDGVPPVCDYSEALKEYWDARNGDETVDCKQCEAWLRSSSTQSILNDFFGLHALDLGKEWVRQMRGEGELFEG
;
A
#
# COMPACT_ATOMS: atom_id res chain seq x y z
N MET A 1 -39.91 -56.69 -4.57
CA MET A 1 -41.03 -57.50 -4.04
C MET A 1 -41.30 -57.00 -2.64
N ASP A 2 -42.42 -56.32 -2.44
CA ASP A 2 -42.97 -56.08 -1.10
C ASP A 2 -43.38 -57.42 -0.44
N PRO A 3 -43.54 -57.44 0.89
CA PRO A 3 -44.91 -57.36 1.38
C PRO A 3 -45.11 -56.40 2.57
N SER A 4 -46.28 -55.77 2.60
CA SER A 4 -46.89 -55.13 3.79
C SER A 4 -48.04 -56.03 4.35
N PRO A 5 -48.99 -55.53 5.18
CA PRO A 5 -49.08 -55.71 6.64
C PRO A 5 -50.28 -56.61 7.07
N PRO A 6 -50.68 -56.68 8.37
CA PRO A 6 -51.85 -55.90 8.87
C PRO A 6 -51.77 -55.46 10.38
N VAL A 7 -52.28 -54.29 10.85
CA VAL A 7 -53.66 -53.80 11.17
C VAL A 7 -54.33 -54.27 12.49
N ARG A 8 -54.75 -53.30 13.34
CA ARG A 8 -55.90 -53.24 14.29
C ARG A 8 -55.91 -51.81 14.91
N GLU A 9 -56.89 -50.90 14.78
CA GLU A 9 -58.35 -50.83 15.00
C GLU A 9 -58.85 -50.64 16.46
N GLY A 10 -59.67 -49.59 16.71
CA GLY A 10 -60.85 -49.66 17.61
C GLY A 10 -61.19 -48.47 18.56
N GLY A 11 -62.23 -47.66 18.23
CA GLY A 11 -63.08 -46.84 19.15
C GLY A 11 -62.46 -45.56 19.78
N GLY A 12 -63.16 -44.47 20.15
CA GLY A 12 -64.59 -44.12 20.17
C GLY A 12 -65.00 -43.51 21.55
N GLY A 13 -65.78 -42.43 21.71
CA GLY A 13 -66.38 -41.46 20.77
C GLY A 13 -67.70 -40.85 21.32
N GLY A 14 -67.81 -39.52 21.51
CA GLY A 14 -69.05 -38.86 21.97
C GLY A 14 -68.93 -37.42 22.53
N GLU A 15 -69.76 -36.50 22.02
CA GLU A 15 -70.11 -35.20 22.65
C GLU A 15 -71.21 -35.39 23.72
N PRO A 16 -71.55 -34.35 24.52
CA PRO A 16 -72.82 -33.67 24.22
C PRO A 16 -72.87 -32.15 24.52
N GLN A 17 -73.65 -31.43 23.70
CA GLN A 17 -74.21 -30.11 24.05
C GLN A 17 -75.51 -30.24 24.86
N TYR A 18 -75.78 -29.32 25.77
CA TYR A 18 -77.13 -28.96 26.21
C TYR A 18 -77.27 -27.43 26.35
N SER A 19 -78.49 -26.92 26.16
CA SER A 19 -78.79 -25.49 25.99
C SER A 19 -80.11 -25.08 26.66
N LEU A 20 -80.48 -23.79 26.54
CA LEU A 20 -81.68 -23.09 27.07
C LEU A 20 -81.52 -22.58 28.52
N THR A 21 -81.81 -21.32 28.87
CA THR A 21 -83.03 -20.52 28.58
C THR A 21 -82.78 -18.97 28.53
N ARG A 22 -83.84 -18.14 28.45
CA ARG A 22 -83.84 -16.76 27.91
C ARG A 22 -84.15 -15.62 28.93
N LYS A 23 -83.42 -14.49 28.79
CA LYS A 23 -83.84 -13.07 29.03
C LYS A 23 -84.16 -12.63 30.50
N PRO A 24 -84.37 -11.31 30.79
CA PRO A 24 -83.38 -10.21 30.72
C PRO A 24 -83.43 -9.24 31.94
N LYS A 25 -82.43 -8.37 32.16
CA LYS A 25 -82.59 -6.93 32.56
C LYS A 25 -81.26 -6.21 32.86
N THR A 26 -81.33 -4.89 32.81
CA THR A 26 -80.26 -3.89 32.97
C THR A 26 -79.91 -3.57 34.42
N LYS A 27 -78.61 -3.33 34.70
CA LYS A 27 -78.01 -2.28 35.57
C LYS A 27 -76.48 -2.43 35.48
N THR A 28 -75.71 -1.49 34.93
CA THR A 28 -75.31 -0.15 35.43
C THR A 28 -73.91 -0.18 36.08
N GLU A 29 -73.00 0.60 35.48
CA GLU A 29 -71.77 1.22 36.03
C GLU A 29 -70.43 0.46 36.20
N ARG A 30 -69.39 1.21 35.77
CA ARG A 30 -67.95 1.19 36.12
C ARG A 30 -67.14 -0.09 35.85
N ASN A 31 -66.49 -0.10 34.68
CA ASN A 31 -65.14 -0.66 34.54
C ASN A 31 -64.16 0.50 34.30
N ASP A 32 -63.07 0.53 35.08
CA ASP A 32 -61.96 1.45 34.88
C ASP A 32 -61.20 1.09 33.60
N TYR A 33 -61.33 1.93 32.57
CA TYR A 33 -60.53 1.82 31.37
C TYR A 33 -59.15 2.45 31.62
N ARG A 34 -58.18 1.65 32.10
CA ARG A 34 -56.77 1.98 31.88
C ARG A 34 -56.51 1.84 30.37
N PRO A 35 -56.12 2.90 29.65
CA PRO A 35 -55.55 2.72 28.33
C PRO A 35 -54.22 1.98 28.50
N ASP A 36 -54.08 0.84 27.82
CA ASP A 36 -52.82 0.13 27.77
C ASP A 36 -51.83 0.95 26.94
N MET A 37 -50.95 1.69 27.64
CA MET A 37 -49.89 2.48 27.04
C MET A 37 -48.70 1.57 26.65
N SER A 38 -48.98 0.47 25.97
CA SER A 38 -48.02 -0.49 25.42
C SER A 38 -47.39 0.01 24.11
N SER A 39 -47.02 1.30 24.09
CA SER A 39 -45.83 1.80 23.39
C SER A 39 -45.66 1.33 21.93
N GLU A 40 -46.60 1.70 21.04
CA GLU A 40 -46.27 1.85 19.62
C GLU A 40 -45.24 2.99 19.47
N ARG A 41 -43.96 2.65 19.62
CA ARG A 41 -42.87 3.54 19.25
C ARG A 41 -42.85 3.62 17.73
N PRO A 42 -42.74 4.81 17.12
CA PRO A 42 -42.35 4.88 15.73
C PRO A 42 -40.98 4.20 15.58
N VAL A 43 -40.83 3.35 14.56
CA VAL A 43 -39.54 2.76 14.18
C VAL A 43 -38.71 3.85 13.50
N ILE A 44 -38.19 4.76 14.32
CA ILE A 44 -37.20 5.74 13.95
C ILE A 44 -35.86 4.98 13.88
N PHE A 45 -35.27 4.89 12.69
CA PHE A 45 -33.89 4.45 12.39
C PHE A 45 -33.14 3.78 13.54
N GLY A 46 -33.13 2.45 13.56
CA GLY A 46 -32.54 1.67 14.66
C GLY A 46 -32.47 0.16 14.44
N GLY A 47 -32.93 -0.34 13.30
CA GLY A 47 -32.72 -1.72 12.89
C GLY A 47 -31.29 -1.94 12.40
N VAL A 48 -30.83 -3.19 12.48
CA VAL A 48 -29.59 -3.60 11.80
C VAL A 48 -29.64 -3.28 10.29
N PRO A 49 -30.76 -3.47 9.56
CA PRO A 49 -30.87 -3.02 8.16
C PRO A 49 -30.59 -1.53 7.95
N ASP A 50 -30.99 -0.66 8.88
CA ASP A 50 -30.76 0.79 8.78
C ASP A 50 -29.27 1.14 8.92
N VAL A 51 -28.56 0.44 9.81
CA VAL A 51 -27.10 0.56 9.95
C VAL A 51 -26.38 0.04 8.70
N LEU A 52 -26.85 -1.06 8.11
CA LEU A 52 -26.31 -1.61 6.86
C LEU A 52 -26.60 -0.68 5.67
N PHE A 53 -27.77 -0.05 5.63
CA PHE A 53 -28.12 0.97 4.63
C PHE A 53 -27.23 2.21 4.79
N LEU A 54 -27.03 2.72 6.01
CA LEU A 54 -26.07 3.79 6.30
C LEU A 54 -24.64 3.45 5.82
N ILE A 55 -24.15 2.23 6.06
CA ILE A 55 -22.83 1.77 5.57
C ILE A 55 -22.73 1.80 4.03
N LEU A 56 -23.84 1.54 3.34
CA LEU A 56 -23.90 1.47 1.88
C LEU A 56 -24.24 2.81 1.21
N SER A 57 -24.82 3.76 1.95
CA SER A 57 -25.28 5.06 1.43
C SER A 57 -24.48 6.27 1.94
N MET A 58 -23.67 6.13 2.98
CA MET A 58 -22.76 7.17 3.47
C MET A 58 -21.36 6.95 2.90
N GLY A 59 -20.85 7.94 2.15
CA GLY A 59 -19.71 7.77 1.23
C GLY A 59 -18.30 7.67 1.83
N ASP A 60 -18.15 7.21 3.08
CA ASP A 60 -16.83 6.93 3.64
C ASP A 60 -16.81 5.62 4.46
N ALA A 61 -16.01 4.67 3.97
CA ALA A 61 -15.72 3.41 4.64
C ALA A 61 -15.08 3.56 6.04
N SER A 62 -14.55 4.74 6.40
CA SER A 62 -14.05 5.08 7.76
C SER A 62 -15.14 5.06 8.84
N THR A 63 -16.41 5.21 8.46
CA THR A 63 -17.56 5.15 9.37
C THR A 63 -17.77 3.74 9.95
N ILE A 64 -17.34 2.70 9.26
CA ILE A 64 -17.68 1.31 9.56
C ILE A 64 -17.05 0.82 10.89
N PRO A 65 -15.77 1.11 11.20
CA PRO A 65 -15.20 0.91 12.54
C PRO A 65 -15.90 1.67 13.69
N VAL A 66 -16.66 2.73 13.41
CA VAL A 66 -17.48 3.42 14.43
C VAL A 66 -18.78 2.65 14.66
N LEU A 67 -19.46 2.23 13.59
CA LEU A 67 -20.70 1.45 13.66
C LEU A 67 -20.49 0.07 14.29
N CYS A 68 -19.35 -0.57 14.04
CA CYS A 68 -18.91 -1.81 14.71
C CYS A 68 -18.74 -1.68 16.24
N ARG A 69 -18.72 -0.46 16.81
CA ARG A 69 -18.59 -0.22 18.26
C ARG A 69 -19.92 0.06 18.96
N LEU A 70 -21.04 0.15 18.23
CA LEU A 70 -22.34 0.50 18.81
C LEU A 70 -22.89 -0.55 19.78
N ASN A 71 -22.93 -1.82 19.37
CA ASN A 71 -23.28 -2.96 20.22
C ASN A 71 -22.85 -4.28 19.57
N LYS A 72 -22.90 -5.38 20.34
CA LYS A 72 -22.48 -6.72 19.91
C LYS A 72 -23.29 -7.26 18.72
N ALA A 73 -24.61 -7.10 18.70
CA ALA A 73 -25.46 -7.63 17.63
C ALA A 73 -25.21 -6.89 16.30
N THR A 74 -25.00 -5.57 16.36
CA THR A 74 -24.56 -4.76 15.21
C THR A 74 -23.19 -5.23 14.70
N TYR A 75 -22.21 -5.45 15.58
CA TYR A 75 -20.90 -6.00 15.20
C TYR A 75 -21.02 -7.38 14.53
N GLU A 76 -21.72 -8.33 15.14
CA GLU A 76 -21.87 -9.70 14.62
C GLU A 76 -22.61 -9.73 13.27
N THR A 77 -23.58 -8.84 13.05
CA THR A 77 -24.29 -8.76 11.78
C THR A 77 -23.46 -8.08 10.69
N ILE A 78 -22.78 -6.97 11.00
CA ILE A 78 -21.83 -6.33 10.07
C ILE A 78 -20.72 -7.32 9.68
N LYS A 79 -20.21 -8.10 10.64
CA LYS A 79 -19.12 -9.06 10.40
C LYS A 79 -19.56 -10.27 9.58
N SER A 80 -20.77 -10.79 9.79
CA SER A 80 -21.31 -11.91 8.99
C SER A 80 -21.65 -11.52 7.54
N HIS A 81 -21.88 -10.23 7.26
CA HIS A 81 -22.20 -9.71 5.93
C HIS A 81 -21.05 -8.92 5.27
N GLU A 82 -19.86 -8.87 5.89
CA GLU A 82 -18.74 -7.98 5.53
C GLU A 82 -18.37 -8.02 4.04
N ALA A 83 -18.23 -9.21 3.45
CA ALA A 83 -17.85 -9.36 2.03
C ALA A 83 -18.95 -8.85 1.07
N PHE A 84 -20.22 -9.04 1.42
CA PHE A 84 -21.36 -8.52 0.65
C PHE A 84 -21.44 -6.99 0.75
N LEU A 85 -21.22 -6.44 1.95
CA LEU A 85 -21.24 -5.00 2.20
C LEU A 85 -20.10 -4.29 1.45
N CYS A 86 -18.87 -4.81 1.53
CA CYS A 86 -17.74 -4.28 0.78
C CYS A 86 -17.97 -4.32 -0.75
N THR A 87 -18.56 -5.41 -1.25
CA THR A 87 -18.86 -5.55 -2.69
C THR A 87 -19.95 -4.58 -3.14
N SER A 88 -20.98 -4.37 -2.32
CA SER A 88 -22.07 -3.44 -2.60
C SER A 88 -21.61 -1.98 -2.51
N TYR A 89 -20.76 -1.63 -1.53
CA TYR A 89 -20.12 -0.31 -1.44
C TYR A 89 -19.35 0.02 -2.73
N LEU A 90 -18.51 -0.90 -3.23
CA LEU A 90 -17.77 -0.67 -4.48
C LEU A 90 -18.68 -0.46 -5.69
N ARG A 91 -19.84 -1.13 -5.75
CA ARG A 91 -20.83 -0.94 -6.82
C ARG A 91 -21.58 0.39 -6.72
N LEU A 92 -21.88 0.87 -5.52
CA LEU A 92 -22.63 2.09 -5.27
C LEU A 92 -21.79 3.36 -5.45
N HIS A 93 -20.47 3.25 -5.32
CA HIS A 93 -19.51 4.35 -5.53
C HIS A 93 -18.80 4.27 -6.89
N ASP A 94 -19.47 3.72 -7.91
CA ASP A 94 -19.00 3.66 -9.31
C ASP A 94 -17.55 3.16 -9.49
N PHE A 95 -17.09 2.22 -8.67
CA PHE A 95 -15.84 1.48 -8.90
C PHE A 95 -16.05 0.42 -10.00
N ASN A 96 -16.29 0.90 -11.22
CA ASN A 96 -16.54 0.12 -12.42
C ASN A 96 -15.59 0.65 -13.53
N PRO A 97 -14.58 -0.12 -13.99
CA PRO A 97 -14.32 -1.54 -13.75
C PRO A 97 -13.98 -1.87 -12.28
N PRO A 98 -14.17 -3.14 -11.85
CA PRO A 98 -13.85 -3.57 -10.50
C PRO A 98 -12.37 -3.33 -10.15
N LEU A 99 -12.08 -3.04 -8.87
CA LEU A 99 -10.72 -2.84 -8.36
C LEU A 99 -9.73 -3.88 -8.91
N ASP A 100 -8.61 -3.39 -9.46
CA ASP A 100 -7.63 -4.20 -10.18
C ASP A 100 -7.21 -5.44 -9.37
N LYS A 101 -7.02 -6.56 -10.07
CA LYS A 101 -6.61 -7.84 -9.48
C LYS A 101 -5.30 -7.70 -8.69
N ILE A 102 -4.34 -6.90 -9.18
CA ILE A 102 -3.06 -6.65 -8.51
C ILE A 102 -3.27 -5.84 -7.24
N LEU A 103 -4.04 -4.75 -7.29
CA LEU A 103 -4.37 -3.94 -6.11
C LEU A 103 -4.97 -4.79 -4.99
N THR A 104 -5.82 -5.75 -5.34
CA THR A 104 -6.52 -6.65 -4.42
C THR A 104 -5.83 -8.00 -4.19
N MET A 105 -4.59 -8.18 -4.67
CA MET A 105 -3.82 -9.43 -4.55
C MET A 105 -3.21 -9.60 -3.15
N ASP A 106 -3.17 -10.83 -2.64
CA ASP A 106 -2.32 -11.19 -1.51
C ASP A 106 -0.89 -11.50 -2.02
N PRO A 107 0.15 -10.81 -1.50
CA PRO A 107 1.52 -10.92 -2.03
C PRO A 107 2.24 -12.23 -1.67
N ASN A 108 1.65 -13.10 -0.84
CA ASN A 108 2.22 -14.40 -0.49
C ASN A 108 1.62 -15.55 -1.32
N THR A 109 0.38 -15.39 -1.79
CA THR A 109 -0.41 -16.45 -2.45
C THR A 109 -0.80 -16.13 -3.90
N GLY A 110 -0.80 -14.85 -4.31
CA GLY A 110 -1.18 -14.43 -5.67
C GLY A 110 -2.70 -14.49 -5.93
N HIS A 111 -3.47 -14.95 -4.96
CA HIS A 111 -4.93 -14.95 -5.00
C HIS A 111 -5.49 -13.58 -4.59
N ARG A 112 -6.76 -13.32 -4.92
CA ARG A 112 -7.43 -12.11 -4.47
C ARG A 112 -7.67 -12.21 -2.96
N ALA A 113 -7.20 -11.22 -2.20
CA ALA A 113 -7.51 -11.12 -0.79
C ALA A 113 -9.03 -10.95 -0.60
N PRO A 114 -9.64 -11.59 0.41
CA PRO A 114 -11.05 -11.38 0.71
C PRO A 114 -11.29 -9.92 1.12
N PHE A 115 -12.42 -9.37 0.67
CA PHE A 115 -12.82 -8.03 1.09
C PHE A 115 -13.21 -8.04 2.57
N SER A 116 -12.49 -7.24 3.34
CA SER A 116 -12.80 -6.82 4.70
C SER A 116 -12.83 -5.30 4.75
N PHE A 117 -13.45 -4.69 5.76
CA PHE A 117 -13.52 -3.22 5.81
C PHE A 117 -12.13 -2.57 5.93
N VAL A 118 -11.20 -3.23 6.63
CA VAL A 118 -9.79 -2.80 6.74
C VAL A 118 -9.09 -2.86 5.38
N ASN A 119 -9.28 -3.94 4.62
CA ASN A 119 -8.69 -4.08 3.29
C ASN A 119 -9.36 -3.13 2.29
N LEU A 120 -10.68 -2.90 2.38
CA LEU A 120 -11.43 -2.00 1.52
C LEU A 120 -10.90 -0.56 1.63
N GLN A 121 -10.77 -0.02 2.84
CA GLN A 121 -10.16 1.30 3.08
C GLN A 121 -8.76 1.39 2.45
N LYS A 122 -7.90 0.39 2.72
CA LYS A 122 -6.54 0.28 2.17
C LYS A 122 -6.54 0.27 0.64
N PHE A 123 -7.46 -0.46 -0.01
CA PHE A 123 -7.52 -0.57 -1.47
C PHE A 123 -8.10 0.69 -2.12
N VAL A 124 -9.16 1.28 -1.57
CA VAL A 124 -9.76 2.53 -2.06
C VAL A 124 -8.74 3.66 -1.99
N PHE A 125 -8.07 3.82 -0.85
CA PHE A 125 -7.01 4.81 -0.68
C PHE A 125 -5.89 4.61 -1.71
N ARG A 126 -5.34 3.38 -1.83
CA ARG A 126 -4.31 3.06 -2.83
C ARG A 126 -4.73 3.34 -4.26
N ARG A 127 -5.98 3.04 -4.64
CA ARG A 127 -6.52 3.40 -5.97
C ARG A 127 -6.51 4.91 -6.16
N GLN A 128 -7.00 5.66 -5.18
CA GLN A 128 -7.07 7.11 -5.28
C GLN A 128 -5.68 7.73 -5.39
N THR A 129 -4.74 7.36 -4.53
CA THR A 129 -3.34 7.81 -4.59
C THR A 129 -2.69 7.42 -5.92
N ALA A 130 -2.84 6.17 -6.39
CA ALA A 130 -2.26 5.74 -7.67
C ALA A 130 -2.85 6.50 -8.87
N LEU A 131 -4.17 6.72 -8.88
CA LEU A 131 -4.86 7.51 -9.90
C LEU A 131 -4.37 8.95 -9.94
N MET A 132 -4.26 9.62 -8.78
CA MET A 132 -3.77 11.00 -8.69
C MET A 132 -2.29 11.11 -9.09
N LEU A 133 -1.43 10.21 -8.58
CA LEU A 133 -0.01 10.15 -8.95
C LEU A 133 0.16 9.91 -10.45
N ALA A 134 -0.49 8.89 -11.00
CA ALA A 134 -0.43 8.59 -12.42
C ALA A 134 -0.96 9.75 -13.28
N SER A 135 -2.00 10.47 -12.83
CA SER A 135 -2.49 11.68 -13.51
C SER A 135 -1.53 12.86 -13.43
N ARG A 136 -0.74 13.00 -12.35
CA ARG A 136 0.34 14.01 -12.26
C ARG A 136 1.52 13.60 -13.16
N VAL A 137 1.92 12.34 -13.13
CA VAL A 137 2.98 11.76 -13.98
C VAL A 137 2.63 11.89 -15.47
N ALA A 138 1.39 11.59 -15.86
CA ALA A 138 0.88 11.84 -17.20
C ALA A 138 0.92 13.35 -17.54
N ARG A 139 0.41 14.23 -16.68
CA ARG A 139 0.42 15.68 -16.96
C ARG A 139 1.82 16.27 -17.10
N SER A 140 2.80 15.91 -16.27
CA SER A 140 4.16 16.48 -16.43
C SER A 140 4.97 15.78 -17.53
N GLY A 141 4.83 14.45 -17.67
CA GLY A 141 5.58 13.67 -18.67
C GLY A 141 5.01 13.78 -20.08
N TRP A 142 3.69 13.68 -20.23
CA TRP A 142 2.97 13.82 -21.50
C TRP A 142 2.58 15.27 -21.80
N GLY A 143 2.12 16.04 -20.81
CA GLY A 143 1.60 17.39 -21.02
C GLY A 143 2.63 18.36 -21.60
N ALA A 144 3.92 18.19 -21.26
CA ALA A 144 5.01 18.93 -21.90
C ALA A 144 5.13 18.64 -23.41
N TRP A 145 4.91 17.38 -23.82
CA TRP A 145 4.96 16.94 -25.22
C TRP A 145 3.67 17.28 -25.99
N TRP A 146 2.51 17.20 -25.31
CA TRP A 146 1.21 17.67 -25.81
C TRP A 146 1.19 19.18 -26.09
N ALA A 147 1.80 19.98 -25.21
CA ALA A 147 2.01 21.41 -25.42
C ALA A 147 2.88 21.69 -26.65
N ILE A 148 3.93 20.89 -26.87
CA ILE A 148 4.80 20.98 -28.07
C ILE A 148 4.03 20.57 -29.35
N LYS A 149 3.11 19.60 -29.28
CA LYS A 149 2.22 19.23 -30.39
C LYS A 149 1.07 20.23 -30.66
N GLY A 150 0.95 21.31 -29.89
CA GLY A 150 -0.04 22.37 -30.13
C GLY A 150 -1.48 22.02 -29.73
N GLY A 151 -1.67 21.07 -28.80
CA GLY A 151 -2.99 20.56 -28.44
C GLY A 151 -3.80 21.44 -27.49
N ALA A 152 -4.80 22.14 -28.02
CA ALA A 152 -5.87 22.77 -27.24
C ALA A 152 -7.09 21.83 -27.15
N GLY A 153 -7.05 20.83 -26.25
CA GLY A 153 -8.11 19.82 -26.12
C GLY A 153 -7.90 18.83 -24.96
N GLU A 154 -8.85 17.91 -24.81
CA GLU A 154 -8.83 16.85 -23.79
C GLU A 154 -7.60 15.94 -23.88
N MET A 155 -7.32 15.23 -22.78
CA MET A 155 -6.17 14.32 -22.65
C MET A 155 -6.26 13.19 -23.70
N ASP A 156 -5.24 13.10 -24.55
CA ASP A 156 -5.11 12.11 -25.63
C ASP A 156 -5.30 10.66 -25.12
N ALA A 157 -5.85 9.78 -25.96
CA ALA A 157 -6.01 8.36 -25.64
C ALA A 157 -4.67 7.68 -25.32
N GLU A 158 -3.58 8.13 -25.96
CA GLU A 158 -2.21 7.71 -25.65
C GLU A 158 -1.77 8.11 -24.23
N ALA A 159 -2.13 9.32 -23.79
CA ALA A 159 -1.85 9.80 -22.44
C ALA A 159 -2.66 9.05 -21.37
N GLU A 160 -3.91 8.69 -21.68
CA GLU A 160 -4.76 7.87 -20.80
C GLU A 160 -4.23 6.43 -20.69
N MET A 161 -3.76 5.82 -21.78
CA MET A 161 -3.05 4.53 -21.72
C MET A 161 -1.79 4.60 -20.86
N PHE A 162 -1.00 5.68 -21.00
CA PHE A 162 0.19 5.93 -20.18
C PHE A 162 -0.16 6.07 -18.70
N ARG A 163 -1.19 6.87 -18.38
CA ARG A 163 -1.73 7.05 -17.04
C ARG A 163 -2.14 5.70 -16.43
N GLN A 164 -2.87 4.86 -17.17
CA GLN A 164 -3.28 3.55 -16.70
C GLN A 164 -2.09 2.62 -16.43
N ARG A 165 -1.09 2.57 -17.31
CA ARG A 165 0.13 1.76 -17.07
C ARG A 165 0.86 2.19 -15.79
N VAL A 166 1.03 3.50 -15.58
CA VAL A 166 1.64 4.03 -14.35
C VAL A 166 0.80 3.67 -13.12
N GLU A 167 -0.52 3.87 -13.15
CA GLU A 167 -1.43 3.49 -12.05
C GLU A 167 -1.26 2.02 -11.64
N ARG A 168 -1.21 1.13 -12.65
CA ARG A 168 -1.05 -0.31 -12.47
C ARG A 168 0.33 -0.71 -11.95
N GLY A 169 1.38 -0.01 -12.37
CA GLY A 169 2.72 -0.16 -11.82
C GLY A 169 2.84 0.28 -10.35
N LEU A 170 2.13 1.35 -9.96
CA LEU A 170 2.06 1.82 -8.58
C LEU A 170 1.41 0.77 -7.65
N TYR A 171 0.41 0.02 -8.13
CA TYR A 171 -0.15 -1.12 -7.37
C TYR A 171 0.91 -2.18 -7.04
N VAL A 172 1.82 -2.48 -7.97
CA VAL A 172 2.96 -3.38 -7.71
C VAL A 172 3.91 -2.76 -6.68
N MET A 173 4.24 -1.47 -6.81
CA MET A 173 5.13 -0.77 -5.86
C MET A 173 4.58 -0.76 -4.43
N PHE A 174 3.27 -0.55 -4.24
CA PHE A 174 2.66 -0.57 -2.90
C PHE A 174 2.80 -1.94 -2.21
N HIS A 175 2.77 -3.05 -2.97
CA HIS A 175 3.05 -4.38 -2.43
C HIS A 175 4.55 -4.59 -2.15
N MET A 176 5.44 -4.05 -2.98
CA MET A 176 6.90 -4.07 -2.72
C MET A 176 7.27 -3.31 -1.43
N SER A 177 6.54 -2.23 -1.11
CA SER A 177 6.61 -1.50 0.16
C SER A 177 6.07 -2.32 1.33
N ASP A 178 4.85 -2.88 1.21
CA ASP A 178 4.26 -3.73 2.27
C ASP A 178 5.20 -4.87 2.67
N ILE A 179 5.78 -5.56 1.68
CA ILE A 179 6.73 -6.66 1.89
C ILE A 179 7.97 -6.20 2.70
N ALA A 180 8.50 -5.02 2.41
CA ALA A 180 9.63 -4.46 3.16
C ALA A 180 9.22 -4.14 4.60
N ARG A 181 8.14 -3.38 4.79
CA ARG A 181 7.63 -2.97 6.10
C ARG A 181 7.26 -4.18 6.98
N ASP A 182 6.70 -5.24 6.42
CA ASP A 182 6.36 -6.47 7.15
C ASP A 182 7.58 -7.27 7.59
N VAL A 183 8.66 -7.28 6.82
CA VAL A 183 9.94 -7.89 7.23
C VAL A 183 10.69 -7.00 8.24
N GLU A 184 10.53 -5.68 8.15
CA GLU A 184 11.14 -4.70 9.06
C GLU A 184 10.50 -4.67 10.44
N ARG A 185 9.18 -4.88 10.52
CA ARG A 185 8.46 -5.09 11.79
C ARG A 185 8.96 -6.31 12.59
N ILE A 186 9.60 -7.28 11.94
CA ILE A 186 10.15 -8.46 12.63
C ILE A 186 11.45 -8.05 13.34
N LYS A 187 11.36 -7.81 14.65
CA LYS A 187 12.53 -7.56 15.51
C LYS A 187 13.57 -8.68 15.33
N LEU A 188 14.70 -8.32 14.74
CA LEU A 188 15.83 -9.23 14.52
C LEU A 188 16.32 -9.72 15.89
N ARG A 189 16.38 -11.04 16.09
CA ARG A 189 16.81 -11.66 17.36
C ARG A 189 18.29 -12.04 17.28
N PRO A 190 19.19 -11.35 18.03
CA PRO A 190 20.63 -11.59 18.01
C PRO A 190 21.07 -13.05 17.99
N HIS A 191 20.50 -13.85 18.88
CA HIS A 191 20.93 -15.22 19.14
C HIS A 191 20.62 -16.23 18.01
N ARG A 192 19.64 -15.94 17.13
CA ARG A 192 19.36 -16.84 15.98
C ARG A 192 20.32 -16.63 14.82
N VAL A 193 20.86 -15.41 14.67
CA VAL A 193 21.77 -15.08 13.56
C VAL A 193 23.22 -15.43 13.92
N ALA A 194 23.53 -15.58 15.21
CA ALA A 194 24.86 -15.97 15.72
C ALA A 194 25.48 -17.19 15.03
N GLY A 195 24.71 -18.25 14.73
CA GLY A 195 25.21 -19.43 14.03
C GLY A 195 25.62 -19.17 12.57
N SER A 196 24.85 -18.33 11.86
CA SER A 196 25.19 -17.87 10.51
C SER A 196 26.37 -16.90 10.53
N ILE A 197 26.43 -16.00 11.51
CA ILE A 197 27.53 -15.05 11.73
C ILE A 197 28.83 -15.81 12.02
N TYR A 198 28.81 -16.80 12.90
CA TYR A 198 29.98 -17.62 13.21
C TYR A 198 30.46 -18.43 12.00
N ARG A 199 29.53 -19.00 11.22
CA ARG A 199 29.87 -19.72 9.98
C ARG A 199 30.40 -18.79 8.89
N VAL A 200 29.90 -17.56 8.80
CA VAL A 200 30.44 -16.54 7.90
C VAL A 200 31.82 -16.07 8.38
N LEU A 201 32.02 -15.76 9.66
CA LEU A 201 33.34 -15.40 10.23
C LEU A 201 34.38 -16.53 10.04
N LEU A 202 33.97 -17.80 10.05
CA LEU A 202 34.84 -18.94 9.79
C LEU A 202 35.15 -19.17 8.30
N LEU A 203 34.19 -18.96 7.40
CA LEU A 203 34.36 -19.16 5.95
C LEU A 203 34.97 -17.93 5.27
N ASN A 204 34.72 -16.75 5.82
CA ASN A 204 35.20 -15.47 5.35
C ASN A 204 36.31 -14.96 6.26
N TRP A 205 37.51 -15.55 6.10
CA TRP A 205 38.73 -14.74 5.97
C TRP A 205 38.61 -13.84 4.72
N LEU A 206 37.62 -12.93 4.69
CA LEU A 206 37.38 -12.06 3.54
C LEU A 206 38.43 -10.95 3.51
N PRO A 207 39.08 -10.69 2.37
CA PRO A 207 39.90 -9.51 2.17
C PRO A 207 39.02 -8.27 1.92
N CYS A 208 38.22 -7.90 2.91
CA CYS A 208 37.53 -6.62 3.04
C CYS A 208 37.79 -6.14 4.48
N VAL A 209 38.54 -5.07 4.76
CA VAL A 209 38.82 -3.87 3.97
C VAL A 209 40.27 -3.44 4.23
N ARG A 210 41.04 -3.04 3.20
CA ARG A 210 42.21 -2.19 3.42
C ARG A 210 41.69 -0.79 3.79
N PHE A 211 41.39 -0.57 5.06
CA PHE A 211 41.22 0.78 5.58
C PHE A 211 42.54 1.53 5.36
N GLU A 212 42.49 2.69 4.71
CA GLU A 212 43.67 3.53 4.55
C GLU A 212 44.17 3.93 5.94
N THR A 213 45.37 3.47 6.29
CA THR A 213 45.89 3.57 7.64
C THR A 213 46.45 4.97 7.91
N THR A 214 45.61 5.85 8.45
CA THR A 214 46.05 7.09 9.10
C THR A 214 45.65 7.06 10.58
N GLY A 215 46.65 6.93 11.47
CA GLY A 215 46.48 7.14 12.92
C GLY A 215 46.52 5.88 13.81
N ASN A 216 47.48 5.88 14.73
CA ASN A 216 47.68 4.93 15.83
C ASN A 216 46.40 4.65 16.67
N SER A 217 45.69 3.54 16.43
CA SER A 217 44.77 2.94 17.42
C SER A 217 44.51 1.44 17.17
N ARG A 218 45.52 0.61 17.45
CA ARG A 218 45.49 -0.82 17.07
C ARG A 218 44.57 -1.70 17.93
N ASN A 219 44.26 -1.28 19.16
CA ASN A 219 43.48 -2.09 20.12
C ASN A 219 41.96 -1.86 20.07
N TRP A 220 41.48 -0.70 19.59
CA TRP A 220 40.05 -0.41 19.47
C TRP A 220 39.46 -0.89 18.12
N TRP A 221 40.33 -1.28 17.19
CA TRP A 221 39.96 -1.73 15.86
C TRP A 221 39.17 -3.05 15.86
N PHE A 222 39.60 -4.06 16.63
CA PHE A 222 38.92 -5.38 16.62
C PHE A 222 37.48 -5.34 17.18
N PRO A 223 37.18 -4.70 18.33
CA PRO A 223 35.80 -4.56 18.80
C PRO A 223 34.91 -3.78 17.82
N ARG A 224 35.40 -2.69 17.22
CA ARG A 224 34.65 -1.91 16.21
C ARG A 224 34.39 -2.74 14.95
N HIS A 225 35.40 -3.44 14.44
CA HIS A 225 35.28 -4.30 13.27
C HIS A 225 34.31 -5.48 13.49
N MET A 226 34.36 -6.13 14.66
CA MET A 226 33.42 -7.21 15.00
C MET A 226 31.99 -6.70 15.18
N SER A 227 31.79 -5.52 15.79
CA SER A 227 30.48 -4.85 15.85
C SER A 227 29.95 -4.49 14.47
N HIS A 228 30.80 -3.95 13.60
CA HIS A 228 30.47 -3.65 12.20
C HIS A 228 30.02 -4.91 11.44
N ILE A 229 30.82 -5.99 11.44
CA ILE A 229 30.45 -7.26 10.80
C ILE A 229 29.14 -7.80 11.37
N TYR A 230 28.95 -7.72 12.68
CA TYR A 230 27.74 -8.15 13.35
C TYR A 230 26.50 -7.40 12.84
N VAL A 231 26.54 -6.06 12.79
CA VAL A 231 25.44 -5.22 12.29
C VAL A 231 25.18 -5.47 10.80
N VAL A 232 26.23 -5.55 9.98
CA VAL A 232 26.10 -5.82 8.53
C VAL A 232 25.43 -7.16 8.29
N LEU A 233 25.88 -8.25 8.94
CA LEU A 233 25.29 -9.57 8.74
C LEU A 233 23.86 -9.66 9.28
N LEU A 234 23.57 -8.99 10.40
CA LEU A 234 22.22 -8.88 10.94
C LEU A 234 21.27 -8.22 9.93
N ARG A 235 21.63 -7.04 9.42
CA ARG A 235 20.88 -6.30 8.38
C ARG A 235 20.78 -7.07 7.06
N MET A 236 21.85 -7.77 6.65
CA MET A 236 21.87 -8.58 5.42
C MET A 236 20.80 -9.67 5.43
N THR A 237 20.59 -10.34 6.57
CA THR A 237 19.52 -11.37 6.65
C THR A 237 18.13 -10.78 6.42
N GLN A 238 17.90 -9.55 6.87
CA GLN A 238 16.63 -8.83 6.67
C GLN A 238 16.46 -8.41 5.21
N GLN A 239 17.45 -7.73 4.62
CA GLN A 239 17.41 -7.28 3.22
C GLN A 239 17.28 -8.46 2.24
N ARG A 240 17.95 -9.59 2.52
CA ARG A 240 17.82 -10.83 1.74
C ARG A 240 16.41 -11.43 1.82
N GLU A 241 15.74 -11.40 2.98
CA GLU A 241 14.36 -11.87 3.10
C GLU A 241 13.37 -10.92 2.41
N ILE A 242 13.60 -9.60 2.43
CA ILE A 242 12.84 -8.61 1.64
C ILE A 242 12.98 -8.96 0.14
N GLY A 243 14.20 -9.02 -0.38
CA GLY A 243 14.46 -9.32 -1.79
C GLY A 243 13.85 -10.66 -2.23
N LYS A 244 13.96 -11.70 -1.39
CA LYS A 244 13.34 -13.02 -1.62
C LYS A 244 11.81 -12.98 -1.67
N ARG A 245 11.15 -12.21 -0.79
CA ARG A 245 9.68 -12.08 -0.80
C ARG A 245 9.20 -11.26 -1.99
N ARG A 246 9.86 -10.13 -2.27
CA ARG A 246 9.58 -9.29 -3.46
C ARG A 246 9.79 -10.08 -4.76
N TRP A 247 10.85 -10.90 -4.85
CA TRP A 247 11.09 -11.83 -5.97
C TRP A 247 9.93 -12.82 -6.13
N ARG A 248 9.48 -13.48 -5.05
CA ARG A 248 8.32 -14.40 -5.08
C ARG A 248 7.05 -13.70 -5.57
N PHE A 249 6.76 -12.51 -5.05
CA PHE A 249 5.61 -11.72 -5.48
C PHE A 249 5.68 -11.41 -6.99
N ARG A 250 6.83 -10.97 -7.49
CA ARG A 250 7.04 -10.72 -8.93
C ARG A 250 6.82 -11.97 -9.80
N GLN A 251 7.14 -13.18 -9.32
CA GLN A 251 6.86 -14.42 -10.08
C GLN A 251 5.36 -14.67 -10.29
N MET A 252 4.48 -14.08 -9.47
CA MET A 252 3.02 -14.18 -9.60
C MET A 252 2.42 -13.11 -10.52
N LEU A 253 3.25 -12.16 -11.00
CA LEU A 253 2.88 -11.15 -11.99
C LEU A 253 3.10 -11.69 -13.41
N ASP A 254 2.17 -11.40 -14.32
CA ASP A 254 2.38 -11.55 -15.76
C ASP A 254 3.41 -10.54 -16.30
N LEU A 255 3.75 -10.64 -17.60
CA LEU A 255 4.75 -9.77 -18.21
C LEU A 255 4.28 -8.30 -18.27
N GLU A 256 3.01 -8.04 -18.56
CA GLU A 256 2.47 -6.69 -18.65
C GLU A 256 2.61 -5.96 -17.31
N ARG A 257 2.29 -6.62 -16.19
CA ARG A 257 2.42 -6.01 -14.86
C ARG A 257 3.87 -5.79 -14.43
N ARG A 258 4.81 -6.62 -14.91
CA ARG A 258 6.25 -6.38 -14.71
C ARG A 258 6.71 -5.15 -15.49
N VAL A 259 6.26 -4.98 -16.74
CA VAL A 259 6.55 -3.80 -17.56
C VAL A 259 5.92 -2.53 -16.95
N ASP A 260 4.63 -2.56 -16.60
CA ASP A 260 3.92 -1.46 -15.91
C ASP A 260 4.67 -1.01 -14.64
N PHE A 261 5.16 -1.97 -13.84
CA PHE A 261 5.99 -1.69 -12.66
C PHE A 261 7.29 -0.94 -12.98
N HIS A 262 8.03 -1.36 -14.01
CA HIS A 262 9.26 -0.68 -14.42
C HIS A 262 9.00 0.72 -14.97
N ILE A 263 7.90 0.92 -15.70
CA ILE A 263 7.45 2.24 -16.18
C ILE A 263 7.16 3.16 -14.99
N ALA A 264 6.34 2.71 -14.03
CA ALA A 264 6.01 3.51 -12.85
C ALA A 264 7.25 3.87 -12.00
N LEU A 265 8.15 2.91 -11.77
CA LEU A 265 9.40 3.14 -11.03
C LEU A 265 10.30 4.14 -11.76
N GLN A 266 10.44 4.05 -13.08
CA GLN A 266 11.24 4.99 -13.88
C GLN A 266 10.67 6.42 -13.81
N MET A 267 9.34 6.58 -13.90
CA MET A 267 8.71 7.90 -13.83
C MET A 267 8.82 8.52 -12.43
N LEU A 268 8.57 7.75 -11.37
CA LEU A 268 8.78 8.23 -10.00
C LEU A 268 10.25 8.55 -9.71
N ARG A 269 11.20 7.82 -10.31
CA ARG A 269 12.63 8.14 -10.22
C ARG A 269 12.92 9.52 -10.81
N GLN A 270 12.46 9.79 -12.03
CA GLN A 270 12.66 11.09 -12.70
C GLN A 270 12.03 12.26 -11.92
N PHE A 271 10.85 12.04 -11.33
CA PHE A 271 10.22 13.02 -10.44
C PHE A 271 11.04 13.23 -9.16
N LEU A 272 11.52 12.17 -8.51
CA LEU A 272 12.31 12.28 -7.29
C LEU A 272 13.65 12.97 -7.54
N GLU A 273 14.34 12.63 -8.64
CA GLU A 273 15.57 13.30 -9.10
C GLU A 273 15.35 14.82 -9.23
N THR A 274 14.18 15.25 -9.73
CA THR A 274 13.80 16.67 -9.84
C THR A 274 13.56 17.31 -8.47
N ILE A 275 12.85 16.64 -7.56
CA ILE A 275 12.61 17.12 -6.18
C ILE A 275 13.92 17.21 -5.40
N ILE A 276 14.77 16.18 -5.49
CA ILE A 276 16.11 16.15 -4.90
C ILE A 276 16.92 17.34 -5.41
N PHE A 277 16.99 17.56 -6.73
CA PHE A 277 17.69 18.72 -7.29
C PHE A 277 17.12 20.06 -6.77
N ALA A 278 15.79 20.18 -6.67
CA ALA A 278 15.13 21.41 -6.23
C ALA A 278 15.20 21.69 -4.72
N HIS A 279 15.45 20.67 -3.88
CA HIS A 279 15.38 20.77 -2.41
C HIS A 279 16.58 20.15 -1.65
N CYS A 280 17.66 19.74 -2.34
CA CYS A 280 18.89 19.22 -1.71
C CYS A 280 19.53 20.27 -0.78
N PRO A 281 19.99 19.91 0.44
CA PRO A 281 20.73 20.84 1.31
C PRO A 281 21.92 21.51 0.62
N ASP A 282 22.09 22.82 0.85
CA ASP A 282 23.06 23.65 0.12
C ASP A 282 24.54 23.28 0.38
N ASP A 283 24.82 22.55 1.47
CA ASP A 283 26.16 22.04 1.82
C ASP A 283 26.57 20.76 1.05
N ASP A 284 25.67 20.14 0.29
CA ASP A 284 25.96 18.88 -0.42
C ASP A 284 26.69 19.11 -1.75
N ALA A 285 28.01 19.32 -1.68
CA ALA A 285 28.88 19.39 -2.86
C ALA A 285 28.86 18.13 -3.74
N SER A 286 28.27 17.01 -3.29
CA SER A 286 28.20 15.74 -4.03
C SER A 286 27.09 15.64 -5.07
N ILE A 287 26.18 16.62 -5.18
CA ILE A 287 25.14 16.64 -6.24
C ILE A 287 25.77 16.56 -7.66
N SER A 288 26.98 17.10 -7.81
CA SER A 288 27.79 17.06 -9.04
C SER A 288 28.23 15.64 -9.45
N SER A 289 28.09 14.65 -8.57
CA SER A 289 28.50 13.25 -8.78
C SER A 289 27.33 12.27 -8.63
N LEU A 290 26.19 12.58 -9.24
CA LEU A 290 25.06 11.66 -9.46
C LEU A 290 25.54 10.40 -10.20
N GLY A 291 25.99 9.41 -9.44
CA GLY A 291 26.66 8.21 -9.91
C GLY A 291 25.76 6.98 -9.89
N CYS A 292 26.34 5.83 -10.23
CA CYS A 292 25.64 4.54 -10.20
C CYS A 292 25.06 4.22 -8.79
N GLU A 293 25.76 4.63 -7.73
CA GLU A 293 25.34 4.37 -6.34
C GLU A 293 24.05 5.12 -5.94
N ASP A 294 23.80 6.32 -6.47
CA ASP A 294 22.57 7.09 -6.19
C ASP A 294 21.33 6.46 -6.83
N VAL A 295 21.49 5.73 -7.95
CA VAL A 295 20.39 4.99 -8.59
C VAL A 295 19.93 3.83 -7.71
N ASP A 296 20.85 3.12 -7.08
CA ASP A 296 20.52 2.03 -6.14
C ASP A 296 19.85 2.56 -4.87
N ILE A 297 20.32 3.68 -4.32
CA ILE A 297 19.69 4.35 -3.16
C ILE A 297 18.27 4.83 -3.52
N THR A 298 18.09 5.42 -4.70
CA THR A 298 16.79 5.92 -5.15
C THR A 298 15.79 4.78 -5.39
N ASN A 299 16.21 3.71 -6.05
CA ASN A 299 15.39 2.52 -6.25
C ASN A 299 15.04 1.85 -4.90
N TRP A 300 16.00 1.78 -3.98
CA TRP A 300 15.78 1.26 -2.62
C TRP A 300 14.74 2.10 -1.87
N PHE A 301 14.87 3.43 -1.88
CA PHE A 301 13.94 4.35 -1.24
C PHE A 301 12.52 4.25 -1.82
N LEU A 302 12.36 4.38 -3.14
CA LEU A 302 11.05 4.35 -3.79
C LEU A 302 10.31 3.01 -3.58
N LEU A 303 11.02 1.88 -3.55
CA LEU A 303 10.41 0.57 -3.29
C LEU A 303 10.04 0.34 -1.82
N ARG A 304 10.45 1.23 -0.90
CA ARG A 304 10.06 1.22 0.51
C ARG A 304 8.85 2.11 0.79
N GLN A 305 8.69 3.19 0.04
CA GLN A 305 7.62 4.16 0.30
C GLN A 305 6.23 3.56 0.06
N GLY A 306 5.37 3.70 1.07
CA GLY A 306 3.97 3.29 1.00
C GLY A 306 3.12 4.34 0.29
N ALA A 307 1.85 4.03 0.02
CA ALA A 307 0.94 4.96 -0.65
C ALA A 307 0.86 6.35 0.04
N HIS A 308 0.72 6.42 1.38
CA HIS A 308 0.73 7.70 2.10
C HIS A 308 2.02 8.49 1.90
N SER A 309 3.19 7.85 1.99
CA SER A 309 4.49 8.53 1.81
C SER A 309 4.68 9.01 0.36
N LEU A 310 4.16 8.28 -0.62
CA LEU A 310 4.18 8.70 -2.03
C LEU A 310 3.16 9.83 -2.32
N GLU A 311 2.02 9.84 -1.65
CA GLU A 311 1.05 10.95 -1.69
C GLU A 311 1.65 12.22 -1.10
N GLU A 312 2.25 12.14 0.09
CA GLU A 312 2.93 13.24 0.75
C GLU A 312 4.03 13.84 -0.14
N ILE A 313 4.99 13.02 -0.61
CA ILE A 313 6.14 13.47 -1.41
C ILE A 313 5.73 14.03 -2.78
N PHE A 314 4.78 13.42 -3.48
CA PHE A 314 4.52 13.74 -4.90
C PHE A 314 3.17 14.41 -5.19
N LEU A 315 2.26 14.51 -4.22
CA LEU A 315 0.97 15.18 -4.38
C LEU A 315 0.79 16.34 -3.39
N GLU A 316 1.06 16.15 -2.10
CA GLU A 316 0.84 17.20 -1.11
C GLU A 316 1.96 18.26 -1.09
N LEU A 317 3.20 17.85 -0.87
CA LEU A 317 4.33 18.76 -0.72
C LEU A 317 4.62 19.66 -1.94
N PRO A 318 4.45 19.22 -3.21
CA PRO A 318 4.66 20.10 -4.36
C PRO A 318 3.70 21.29 -4.44
N ASP A 319 2.57 21.22 -3.72
CA ASP A 319 1.50 22.21 -3.77
C ASP A 319 1.48 23.08 -2.48
N ARG A 320 2.52 22.96 -1.63
CA ARG A 320 2.79 23.82 -0.47
C ARG A 320 3.87 24.87 -0.79
N ASP A 321 3.84 26.00 -0.09
CA ASP A 321 4.86 27.07 -0.16
C ASP A 321 6.20 26.65 0.49
N CYS A 322 6.89 25.68 -0.12
CA CYS A 322 8.21 25.21 0.28
C CYS A 322 9.33 26.07 -0.33
N CYS A 323 10.54 26.02 0.24
CA CYS A 323 11.69 26.77 -0.25
C CYS A 323 12.02 26.48 -1.72
N SER A 324 12.06 27.51 -2.56
CA SER A 324 12.51 27.39 -3.95
C SER A 324 14.04 27.49 -4.07
N ILE A 325 14.59 27.03 -5.20
CA ILE A 325 16.01 27.24 -5.54
C ILE A 325 16.34 28.74 -5.55
N GLU A 326 15.43 29.58 -6.05
CA GLU A 326 15.62 31.03 -6.11
C GLU A 326 15.61 31.68 -4.72
N ASP A 327 14.73 31.25 -3.82
CA ASP A 327 14.69 31.77 -2.44
C ASP A 327 15.98 31.46 -1.69
N ARG A 328 16.54 30.27 -1.89
CA ARG A 328 17.82 29.85 -1.30
C ARG A 328 18.99 30.63 -1.88
N ALA A 329 19.05 30.78 -3.21
CA ALA A 329 20.07 31.57 -3.88
C ALA A 329 20.05 33.06 -3.48
N ARG A 330 18.87 33.64 -3.19
CA ARG A 330 18.73 35.04 -2.78
C ARG A 330 19.04 35.28 -1.28
N LYS A 331 18.82 34.30 -0.40
CA LYS A 331 18.86 34.50 1.07
C LYS A 331 20.17 34.12 1.78
N GLN A 332 21.22 33.74 1.06
CA GLN A 332 22.59 33.65 1.63
C GLN A 332 23.09 34.96 2.28
N GLN A 333 22.40 36.08 2.09
CA GLN A 333 22.74 37.39 2.68
C GLN A 333 22.17 37.62 4.10
N ASP A 334 21.08 36.96 4.49
CA ASP A 334 20.34 37.26 5.74
C ASP A 334 20.54 36.22 6.87
N GLY A 335 21.29 35.14 6.63
CA GLY A 335 21.77 34.22 7.67
C GLY A 335 20.75 33.28 8.33
N VAL A 336 19.48 33.29 7.91
CA VAL A 336 18.45 32.33 8.37
C VAL A 336 18.14 31.33 7.26
N PRO A 337 18.42 30.02 7.43
CA PRO A 337 18.10 29.02 6.41
C PRO A 337 16.57 28.85 6.29
N PRO A 338 16.01 28.77 5.07
CA PRO A 338 14.58 28.56 4.90
C PRO A 338 14.18 27.15 5.28
N VAL A 339 13.04 27.01 5.96
CA VAL A 339 12.45 25.70 6.27
C VAL A 339 12.05 25.01 4.96
N CYS A 340 12.44 23.74 4.84
CA CYS A 340 12.16 22.89 3.69
C CYS A 340 11.25 21.76 4.12
N ASP A 341 9.99 21.75 3.68
CA ASP A 341 9.02 20.69 4.04
C ASP A 341 9.48 19.31 3.54
N TYR A 342 10.23 19.26 2.43
CA TYR A 342 10.86 18.04 1.94
C TYR A 342 11.98 17.49 2.84
N SER A 343 12.53 18.27 3.77
CA SER A 343 13.63 17.81 4.63
C SER A 343 13.23 16.63 5.54
N GLU A 344 12.00 16.64 6.06
CA GLU A 344 11.46 15.55 6.87
C GLU A 344 11.02 14.37 5.99
N ALA A 345 10.25 14.63 4.93
CA ALA A 345 9.72 13.59 4.04
C ALA A 345 10.81 12.83 3.27
N LEU A 346 11.94 13.47 2.97
CA LEU A 346 13.11 12.84 2.34
C LEU A 346 14.18 12.42 3.35
N LYS A 347 13.96 12.52 4.66
CA LYS A 347 14.97 12.19 5.68
C LYS A 347 15.55 10.79 5.51
N GLU A 348 14.72 9.77 5.29
CA GLU A 348 15.19 8.39 5.05
C GLU A 348 16.08 8.28 3.80
N TYR A 349 15.84 9.10 2.77
CA TYR A 349 16.70 9.18 1.58
C TYR A 349 18.04 9.85 1.91
N TRP A 350 18.03 10.99 2.62
CA TRP A 350 19.25 11.71 3.00
C TRP A 350 20.12 10.92 3.98
N ASP A 351 19.52 10.31 5.00
CA ASP A 351 20.22 9.40 5.94
C ASP A 351 20.84 8.22 5.17
N ALA A 352 20.14 7.69 4.14
CA ALA A 352 20.67 6.62 3.29
C ALA A 352 21.78 7.07 2.33
N ARG A 353 21.83 8.33 1.90
CA ARG A 353 22.87 8.87 1.01
C ARG A 353 24.12 9.32 1.78
N ASN A 354 23.93 9.94 2.94
CA ASN A 354 25.02 10.44 3.77
C ASN A 354 25.80 9.31 4.46
N GLY A 355 25.08 8.30 4.96
CA GLY A 355 25.62 7.11 5.61
C GLY A 355 24.94 6.82 6.95
N ASP A 356 24.85 5.54 7.31
CA ASP A 356 24.27 5.10 8.57
C ASP A 356 25.38 4.90 9.62
N GLU A 357 25.39 5.75 10.65
CA GLU A 357 26.37 5.73 11.74
C GLU A 357 26.50 4.35 12.43
N THR A 358 25.47 3.51 12.38
CA THR A 358 25.51 2.16 12.98
C THR A 358 26.18 1.11 12.09
N VAL A 359 26.35 1.39 10.79
CA VAL A 359 27.09 0.54 9.85
C VAL A 359 28.50 1.08 9.60
N ASP A 360 28.72 2.40 9.63
CA ASP A 360 30.06 3.01 9.63
C ASP A 360 30.91 2.60 8.39
N CYS A 361 30.27 2.31 7.25
CA CYS A 361 30.92 1.88 6.02
C CYS A 361 29.99 1.99 4.80
N LYS A 362 30.22 3.03 3.97
CA LYS A 362 29.40 3.31 2.77
C LYS A 362 29.29 2.12 1.81
N GLN A 363 30.38 1.39 1.56
CA GLN A 363 30.37 0.21 0.67
C GLN A 363 29.46 -0.92 1.19
N CYS A 364 29.50 -1.21 2.49
CA CYS A 364 28.65 -2.23 3.10
C CYS A 364 27.17 -1.79 3.09
N GLU A 365 26.90 -0.51 3.27
CA GLU A 365 25.53 0.00 3.20
C GLU A 365 24.96 0.00 1.78
N ALA A 366 25.72 0.45 0.78
CA ALA A 366 25.32 0.42 -0.63
C ALA A 366 24.98 -1.03 -1.05
N TRP A 367 25.83 -1.99 -0.67
CA TRP A 367 25.59 -3.41 -0.89
C TRP A 367 24.36 -3.96 -0.13
N LEU A 368 24.13 -3.53 1.12
CA LEU A 368 22.93 -3.90 1.87
C LEU A 368 21.66 -3.36 1.19
N ARG A 369 21.65 -2.10 0.74
CA ARG A 369 20.52 -1.44 0.07
C ARG A 369 20.23 -2.10 -1.29
N SER A 370 21.25 -2.34 -2.12
CA SER A 370 21.09 -2.99 -3.42
C SER A 370 20.67 -4.46 -3.30
N SER A 371 21.05 -5.18 -2.22
CA SER A 371 20.69 -6.60 -2.06
C SER A 371 19.17 -6.89 -2.03
N SER A 372 18.33 -5.91 -1.65
CA SER A 372 16.86 -6.06 -1.64
C SER A 372 16.14 -5.50 -2.88
N THR A 373 16.88 -4.88 -3.81
CA THR A 373 16.39 -4.34 -5.09
C THR A 373 16.90 -5.15 -6.29
N GLN A 374 18.16 -5.61 -6.26
CA GLN A 374 18.85 -6.31 -7.34
C GLN A 374 18.09 -7.56 -7.82
N SER A 375 17.49 -8.32 -6.90
CA SER A 375 16.68 -9.52 -7.23
C SER A 375 15.38 -9.25 -7.99
N ILE A 376 14.98 -7.98 -8.13
CA ILE A 376 13.73 -7.54 -8.77
C ILE A 376 14.05 -6.78 -10.07
N LEU A 377 15.12 -5.99 -10.05
CA LEU A 377 15.50 -5.10 -11.14
C LEU A 377 16.53 -5.72 -12.10
N ASN A 378 17.47 -6.51 -11.57
CA ASN A 378 18.73 -6.83 -12.27
C ASN A 378 18.92 -8.34 -12.54
N ASP A 379 17.90 -9.18 -12.35
CA ASP A 379 17.91 -10.54 -12.90
C ASP A 379 17.36 -10.54 -14.35
N PHE A 380 17.55 -11.64 -15.07
CA PHE A 380 17.20 -11.74 -16.50
C PHE A 380 15.77 -11.27 -16.81
N PHE A 381 14.79 -11.66 -15.99
CA PHE A 381 13.38 -11.29 -16.20
C PHE A 381 13.07 -9.84 -15.78
N GLY A 382 13.83 -9.27 -14.84
CA GLY A 382 13.73 -7.86 -14.46
C GLY A 382 14.32 -6.96 -15.53
N LEU A 383 15.52 -7.29 -16.03
CA LEU A 383 16.17 -6.58 -17.13
C LEU A 383 15.31 -6.61 -18.40
N HIS A 384 14.77 -7.78 -18.77
CA HIS A 384 13.88 -7.88 -19.93
C HIS A 384 12.62 -7.00 -19.80
N ALA A 385 11.96 -7.00 -18.64
CA ALA A 385 10.79 -6.16 -18.41
C ALA A 385 11.13 -4.65 -18.32
N LEU A 386 12.32 -4.32 -17.80
CA LEU A 386 12.86 -2.96 -17.80
C LEU A 386 13.13 -2.45 -19.22
N ASP A 387 13.74 -3.28 -20.08
CA ASP A 387 14.07 -2.88 -21.44
C ASP A 387 12.81 -2.74 -22.31
N LEU A 388 11.82 -3.62 -22.16
CA LEU A 388 10.49 -3.44 -22.74
C LEU A 388 9.80 -2.16 -22.23
N GLY A 389 9.93 -1.84 -20.94
CA GLY A 389 9.38 -0.60 -20.35
C GLY A 389 10.04 0.66 -20.90
N LYS A 390 11.38 0.68 -21.03
CA LYS A 390 12.11 1.78 -21.66
C LYS A 390 11.69 1.97 -23.11
N GLU A 391 11.62 0.89 -23.87
CA GLU A 391 11.27 0.92 -25.29
C GLU A 391 9.83 1.42 -25.49
N TRP A 392 8.89 0.95 -24.67
CA TRP A 392 7.52 1.45 -24.69
C TRP A 392 7.46 2.95 -24.35
N VAL A 393 8.19 3.43 -23.34
CA VAL A 393 8.29 4.88 -23.03
C VAL A 393 8.92 5.67 -24.18
N ARG A 394 9.90 5.10 -24.89
CA ARG A 394 10.55 5.71 -26.07
C ARG A 394 9.57 5.84 -27.25
N GLN A 395 8.84 4.78 -27.56
CA GLN A 395 7.79 4.78 -28.59
C GLN A 395 6.70 5.80 -28.30
N MET A 396 6.22 5.85 -27.06
CA MET A 396 5.19 6.81 -26.63
C MET A 396 5.67 8.28 -26.69
N ARG A 397 6.99 8.54 -26.66
CA ARG A 397 7.58 9.88 -26.89
C ARG A 397 7.78 10.22 -28.38
N GLY A 398 7.48 9.30 -29.29
CA GLY A 398 7.78 9.41 -30.72
C GLY A 398 9.26 9.20 -31.07
N GLU A 399 10.05 8.67 -30.13
CA GLU A 399 11.50 8.41 -30.28
C GLU A 399 11.79 6.96 -30.71
N GLY A 400 10.75 6.15 -30.96
CA GLY A 400 10.81 4.71 -31.20
C GLY A 400 10.40 4.30 -32.62
N GLU A 401 10.91 3.15 -33.06
CA GLU A 401 10.38 2.46 -34.24
C GLU A 401 9.09 1.72 -33.86
N LEU A 402 8.07 1.77 -34.71
CA LEU A 402 6.81 1.08 -34.47
C LEU A 402 7.04 -0.44 -34.48
N PHE A 403 6.72 -1.11 -33.38
CA PHE A 403 6.60 -2.57 -33.38
C PHE A 403 5.40 -2.97 -34.22
N GLU A 404 5.65 -3.50 -35.42
CA GLU A 404 4.73 -4.47 -36.04
C GLU A 404 4.78 -5.76 -35.20
N GLY A 405 3.61 -6.21 -34.74
CA GLY A 405 3.46 -7.15 -33.62
C GLY A 405 3.65 -8.64 -33.93
#